data_AF-A0A955QUW6-F1
#
_entry.id   AF-A0A955QUW6-F1
#
_cell.length_a   1.000
_cell.length_b   1.000
_cell.length_c   1.000
_cell.angle_alpha   90.00
_cell.angle_beta   90.00
_cell.angle_gamma   90.00
#
_symmetry.space_group_name_H-M   'P 1'
#
loop_
_entity.id
_entity.type
_entity.pdbx_description
1 polymer ?
#
loop_
_entity_poly.entity_id
_entity_poly.type
_entity_poly.pdbx_seq_one_letter_code
_entity_poly.pdbx_strand_id
1 'polypeptide(L)'
;MNKISCPPDCVYLDSNVEYQQKRVGIHFEHDRRTFYRELMELGGERAAEVFYVLEAITYRFFQSRPEAQDGEVIDGIKHLRQSFSPIHIPGNAPAAFGEELTKEYKTLDDRQPLDTHMVSQVLDRATQFIEGFSGDGLRSSRFLNGLIGYIKLRHPDVAEQLARQSGAGGRIIIPSGSPLDETPSPIQQP
;
A
#
# COMPACT_ATOMS: atom_id res chain seq x y z
N MET A 1 -24.14 22.80 12.65
CA MET A 1 -23.59 21.53 12.13
C MET A 1 -23.74 20.48 13.21
N ASN A 2 -24.76 19.60 13.09
CA ASN A 2 -24.97 18.53 14.05
C ASN A 2 -23.90 17.44 13.83
N LYS A 3 -22.90 17.40 14.72
CA LYS A 3 -22.00 16.25 14.83
C LYS A 3 -22.82 15.09 15.38
N ILE A 4 -23.12 14.12 14.53
CA ILE A 4 -23.67 12.83 14.95
C ILE A 4 -22.52 12.10 15.66
N SER A 5 -22.50 12.13 16.99
CA SER A 5 -21.57 11.31 17.77
C SER A 5 -22.18 9.93 17.95
N CYS A 6 -21.65 8.93 17.23
CA CYS A 6 -21.99 7.55 17.51
C CYS A 6 -21.24 7.08 18.77
N PRO A 7 -21.91 6.36 19.68
CA PRO A 7 -21.24 5.66 20.78
C PRO A 7 -20.31 4.56 20.24
N PRO A 8 -19.32 4.12 21.05
CA PRO A 8 -18.30 3.16 20.61
C PRO A 8 -18.85 1.79 20.19
N ASP A 9 -20.02 1.37 20.71
CA ASP A 9 -20.67 0.10 20.36
C ASP A 9 -21.70 0.23 19.22
N CYS A 10 -21.55 1.23 18.36
CA CYS A 10 -22.51 1.47 17.28
C CYS A 10 -22.30 0.49 16.13
N VAL A 11 -23.19 -0.48 15.99
CA VAL A 11 -23.25 -1.46 14.88
C VAL A 11 -23.27 -0.78 13.49
N TYR A 12 -23.79 0.44 13.41
CA TYR A 12 -23.82 1.23 12.18
C TYR A 12 -22.51 1.95 11.86
N LEU A 13 -21.61 2.10 12.84
CA LEU A 13 -20.32 2.76 12.63
C LEU A 13 -19.39 1.84 11.83
N ASP A 14 -19.22 0.59 12.26
CA ASP A 14 -18.34 -0.38 11.60
C ASP A 14 -18.83 -0.71 10.19
N SER A 15 -20.13 -0.99 10.05
CA SER A 15 -20.75 -1.27 8.74
C SER A 15 -20.66 -0.06 7.79
N ASN A 16 -20.72 1.18 8.31
CA ASN A 16 -20.51 2.37 7.49
C ASN A 16 -19.02 2.55 7.14
N VAL A 17 -18.09 2.33 8.07
CA VAL A 17 -16.64 2.40 7.80
C VAL A 17 -16.25 1.39 6.70
N GLU A 18 -16.68 0.14 6.82
CA GLU A 18 -16.46 -0.89 5.80
C GLU A 18 -17.10 -0.51 4.45
N TYR A 19 -18.32 0.04 4.48
CA TYR A 19 -18.98 0.53 3.27
C TYR A 19 -18.21 1.68 2.60
N GLN A 20 -17.75 2.67 3.37
CA GLN A 20 -16.94 3.77 2.83
C GLN A 20 -15.60 3.27 2.30
N GLN A 21 -14.92 2.38 3.03
CA GLN A 21 -13.67 1.74 2.57
C GLN A 21 -13.89 1.00 1.26
N LYS A 22 -14.95 0.21 1.13
CA LYS A 22 -15.29 -0.50 -0.11
C LYS A 22 -15.49 0.46 -1.28
N ARG A 23 -16.21 1.57 -1.07
CA ARG A 23 -16.45 2.57 -2.11
C ARG A 23 -15.16 3.27 -2.54
N VAL A 24 -14.38 3.75 -1.58
CA VAL A 24 -13.10 4.42 -1.88
C VAL A 24 -12.11 3.43 -2.50
N GLY A 25 -12.15 2.16 -2.10
CA GLY A 25 -11.32 1.08 -2.64
C GLY A 25 -11.58 0.79 -4.13
N ILE A 26 -12.82 0.92 -4.59
CA ILE A 26 -13.14 0.80 -6.03
C ILE A 26 -12.51 1.95 -6.83
N HIS A 27 -12.53 3.17 -6.28
CA HIS A 27 -11.85 4.31 -6.92
C HIS A 27 -10.33 4.13 -6.89
N PHE A 28 -9.79 3.71 -5.74
CA PHE A 28 -8.38 3.40 -5.59
C PHE A 28 -7.89 2.38 -6.60
N GLU A 29 -8.66 1.31 -6.86
CA GLU A 29 -8.33 0.30 -7.87
C GLU A 29 -8.08 0.91 -9.25
N HIS A 30 -8.90 1.88 -9.67
CA HIS A 30 -8.78 2.51 -10.98
C HIS A 30 -7.48 3.30 -11.09
N ASP A 31 -7.20 4.15 -10.10
CA ASP A 31 -6.02 5.02 -10.10
C ASP A 31 -4.75 4.17 -9.92
N ARG A 32 -4.80 3.15 -9.05
CA ARG A 32 -3.73 2.16 -8.86
C ARG A 32 -3.39 1.45 -10.17
N ARG A 33 -4.38 1.06 -10.97
CA ARG A 33 -4.12 0.38 -12.25
C ARG A 33 -3.36 1.26 -13.23
N THR A 34 -3.68 2.55 -13.27
CA THR A 34 -2.93 3.53 -14.08
C THR A 34 -1.52 3.68 -13.55
N PHE A 35 -1.37 3.83 -12.23
CA PHE A 35 -0.07 3.93 -11.58
C PHE A 35 0.83 2.71 -11.85
N TYR A 36 0.30 1.49 -11.76
CA TYR A 36 1.08 0.28 -12.07
C TYR A 36 1.54 0.22 -13.53
N ARG A 37 0.76 0.75 -14.48
CA ARG A 37 1.23 0.86 -15.88
C ARG A 37 2.43 1.81 -15.99
N GLU A 38 2.40 2.95 -15.31
CA GLU A 38 3.52 3.89 -15.27
C GLU A 38 4.78 3.27 -14.65
N LEU A 39 4.63 2.44 -13.61
CA LEU A 39 5.75 1.71 -13.01
C LEU A 39 6.32 0.66 -13.97
N MET A 40 5.47 -0.05 -14.70
CA MET A 40 5.91 -1.00 -15.71
C MET A 40 6.70 -0.33 -16.84
N GLU A 41 6.31 0.89 -17.24
CA GLU A 41 7.06 1.69 -18.21
C GLU A 41 8.39 2.22 -17.65
N LEU A 42 8.44 2.53 -16.35
CA LEU A 42 9.64 3.03 -15.68
C LEU A 42 10.74 1.98 -15.52
N GLY A 43 10.39 0.80 -15.04
CA GLY A 43 11.37 -0.22 -14.65
C GLY A 43 10.82 -1.65 -14.69
N GLY A 44 9.74 -1.88 -15.45
CA GLY A 44 9.11 -3.17 -15.60
C GLY A 44 8.59 -3.75 -14.28
N GLU A 45 8.61 -5.08 -14.19
CA GLU A 45 8.15 -5.83 -13.04
C GLU A 45 8.88 -5.43 -11.76
N ARG A 46 10.15 -5.03 -11.85
CA ARG A 46 10.95 -4.69 -10.68
C ARG A 46 10.47 -3.40 -10.01
N ALA A 47 10.10 -2.39 -10.81
CA ALA A 47 9.51 -1.16 -10.28
C ALA A 47 8.11 -1.42 -9.69
N ALA A 48 7.32 -2.28 -10.33
CA ALA A 48 6.02 -2.69 -9.81
C ALA A 48 6.13 -3.46 -8.48
N GLU A 49 7.10 -4.37 -8.36
CA GLU A 49 7.37 -5.15 -7.14
C GLU A 49 7.77 -4.23 -5.97
N VAL A 50 8.63 -3.24 -6.23
CA VAL A 50 9.01 -2.23 -5.24
C VAL A 50 7.78 -1.54 -4.65
N PHE A 51 6.82 -1.13 -5.49
CA PHE A 51 5.59 -0.50 -4.98
C PHE A 51 4.62 -1.50 -4.36
N TYR A 52 4.56 -2.73 -4.87
CA TYR A 52 3.73 -3.80 -4.29
C TYR A 52 4.13 -4.10 -2.84
N VAL A 53 5.43 -4.14 -2.55
CA VAL A 53 5.95 -4.31 -1.19
C VAL A 53 5.55 -3.14 -0.30
N LEU A 54 5.63 -1.90 -0.80
CA LEU A 54 5.12 -0.72 -0.07
C LEU A 54 3.64 -0.86 0.28
N GLU A 55 2.78 -1.24 -0.67
CA GLU A 55 1.35 -1.43 -0.44
C GLU A 55 1.07 -2.51 0.62
N ALA A 56 1.77 -3.64 0.53
CA ALA A 56 1.62 -4.74 1.49
C ALA A 56 2.03 -4.33 2.92
N ILE A 57 3.17 -3.64 3.07
CA ILE A 57 3.63 -3.15 4.39
C ILE A 57 2.65 -2.11 4.93
N THR A 58 2.22 -1.18 4.08
CA THR A 58 1.26 -0.12 4.46
C THR A 58 -0.05 -0.74 4.97
N TYR A 59 -0.61 -1.70 4.23
CA TYR A 59 -1.79 -2.42 4.67
C TYR A 59 -1.57 -3.10 6.01
N ARG A 60 -0.51 -3.92 6.13
CA ARG A 60 -0.18 -4.67 7.36
C ARG A 60 -0.04 -3.75 8.57
N PHE A 61 0.58 -2.59 8.40
CA PHE A 61 0.87 -1.66 9.49
C PHE A 61 -0.35 -0.83 9.92
N PHE A 62 -1.21 -0.44 8.98
CA PHE A 62 -2.30 0.51 9.25
C PHE A 62 -3.70 -0.11 9.30
N GLN A 63 -3.90 -1.36 8.87
CA GLN A 63 -5.25 -1.94 8.80
C GLN A 63 -6.03 -1.98 10.13
N SER A 64 -5.33 -1.95 11.27
CA SER A 64 -5.92 -1.94 12.61
C SER A 64 -5.86 -0.57 13.30
N ARG A 65 -5.51 0.50 12.57
CA ARG A 65 -5.32 1.87 13.08
C ARG A 65 -6.31 2.84 12.42
N PRO A 66 -7.56 2.90 12.89
CA PRO A 66 -8.60 3.72 12.27
C PRO A 66 -8.32 5.24 12.31
N GLU A 67 -7.48 5.69 13.24
CA GLU A 67 -7.07 7.08 13.40
C GLU A 67 -5.87 7.49 12.53
N ALA A 68 -5.28 6.55 11.80
CA ALA A 68 -4.11 6.78 10.98
C ALA A 68 -4.39 7.73 9.81
N GLN A 69 -3.38 8.51 9.45
CA GLN A 69 -3.49 9.51 8.38
C GLN A 69 -2.52 9.19 7.23
N ASP A 70 -2.91 9.58 6.02
CA ASP A 70 -2.11 9.41 4.81
C ASP A 70 -0.75 10.12 4.95
N GLY A 71 -0.67 11.19 5.74
CA GLY A 71 0.59 11.87 6.10
C GLY A 71 1.61 10.98 6.80
N GLU A 72 1.18 10.04 7.65
CA GLU A 72 2.09 9.07 8.29
C GLU A 72 2.74 8.13 7.25
N VAL A 73 2.00 7.79 6.19
CA VAL A 73 2.53 6.99 5.07
C VAL A 73 3.57 7.79 4.30
N ILE A 74 3.26 9.05 3.97
CA ILE A 74 4.16 9.95 3.26
C ILE A 74 5.45 10.17 4.04
N ASP A 75 5.37 10.40 5.36
CA ASP A 75 6.56 10.57 6.20
C ASP A 75 7.41 9.30 6.25
N GLY A 76 6.79 8.12 6.29
CA GLY A 76 7.49 6.84 6.18
C GLY A 76 8.19 6.64 4.84
N ILE A 77 7.53 6.99 3.73
CA ILE A 77 8.12 6.92 2.38
C ILE A 77 9.30 7.90 2.25
N LYS A 78 9.17 9.12 2.79
CA LYS A 78 10.26 10.11 2.81
C LYS A 78 11.46 9.60 3.60
N HIS A 79 11.21 8.95 4.75
CA HIS A 79 12.26 8.33 5.54
C HIS A 79 12.95 7.19 4.78
N LEU A 80 12.18 6.28 4.17
CA LEU A 80 12.72 5.21 3.34
C LEU A 80 13.55 5.76 2.17
N ARG A 81 13.05 6.79 1.48
CA ARG A 81 13.78 7.45 0.40
C ARG A 81 15.14 7.98 0.87
N GLN A 82 15.22 8.53 2.07
CA GLN A 82 16.49 9.01 2.65
C GLN A 82 17.47 7.86 2.91
N SER A 83 17.02 6.65 3.24
CA SER A 83 17.93 5.51 3.43
C SER A 83 18.60 5.05 2.13
N PHE A 84 17.98 5.33 0.98
CA PHE A 84 18.55 5.09 -0.35
C PHE A 84 19.34 6.30 -0.89
N SER A 85 19.33 7.44 -0.19
CA SER A 85 20.12 8.60 -0.58
C SER A 85 21.59 8.43 -0.17
N PRO A 86 22.56 8.74 -1.04
CA PRO A 86 23.98 8.76 -0.66
C PRO A 86 24.31 9.90 0.32
N ILE A 87 23.43 10.90 0.46
CA ILE A 87 23.60 12.03 1.37
C ILE A 87 22.79 11.78 2.63
N HIS A 88 23.48 11.55 3.75
CA HIS A 88 22.85 11.44 5.06
C HIS A 88 22.61 12.85 5.65
N ILE A 89 21.35 13.25 5.73
CA ILE A 89 20.95 14.47 6.42
C ILE A 89 20.47 14.06 7.81
N PRO A 90 20.98 14.68 8.90
CA PRO A 90 20.44 14.44 10.23
C PRO A 90 18.95 14.82 10.25
N GLY A 91 18.09 13.82 10.33
CA GLY A 91 16.64 13.99 10.39
C GLY A 91 16.11 13.95 11.83
N ASN A 92 14.82 14.25 11.97
CA ASN A 92 14.07 13.95 13.19
C ASN A 92 14.01 12.43 13.43
N ALA A 93 13.72 12.02 14.67
CA ALA A 93 13.53 10.61 15.00
C ALA A 93 12.58 9.94 13.99
N PRO A 94 12.97 8.78 13.43
CA PRO A 94 12.19 8.14 12.37
C PRO A 94 10.80 7.74 12.87
N ALA A 95 9.79 7.97 12.04
CA ALA A 95 8.45 7.45 12.31
C ALA A 95 8.51 5.91 12.30
N ALA A 96 7.80 5.24 13.23
CA ALA A 96 7.83 3.79 13.37
C ALA A 96 7.53 3.05 12.05
N PHE A 97 6.66 3.61 11.21
CA PHE A 97 6.37 3.08 9.88
C PHE A 97 7.58 3.15 8.93
N GLY A 98 8.36 4.24 8.98
CA GLY A 98 9.58 4.40 8.19
C GLY A 98 10.68 3.41 8.58
N GLU A 99 10.81 3.10 9.87
CA GLU A 99 11.74 2.06 10.33
C GLU A 99 11.34 0.67 9.80
N GLU A 100 10.05 0.34 9.88
CA GLU A 100 9.51 -0.93 9.38
C GLU A 100 9.70 -1.06 7.85
N LEU A 101 9.44 0.02 7.09
CA LEU A 101 9.71 0.09 5.67
C LEU A 101 11.19 -0.17 5.37
N THR A 102 12.09 0.52 6.07
CA THR A 102 13.54 0.38 5.86
C THR A 102 14.00 -1.07 6.09
N LYS A 103 13.48 -1.72 7.12
CA LYS A 103 13.78 -3.12 7.45
C LYS A 103 13.32 -4.10 6.37
N GLU A 104 12.08 -3.96 5.89
CA GLU A 104 11.52 -4.85 4.86
C GLU A 104 12.18 -4.62 3.50
N TYR A 105 12.50 -3.36 3.16
CA TYR A 105 13.22 -3.04 1.92
C TYR A 105 14.66 -3.53 1.93
N LYS A 106 15.35 -3.45 3.07
CA LYS A 106 16.67 -4.09 3.22
C LYS A 106 16.56 -5.60 3.00
N THR A 107 15.50 -6.22 3.52
CA THR A 107 15.23 -7.65 3.32
C THR A 107 14.95 -7.99 1.85
N LEU A 108 14.31 -7.08 1.10
CA LEU A 108 14.09 -7.20 -0.33
C LEU A 108 15.40 -7.08 -1.12
N ASP A 109 16.24 -6.11 -0.76
CA ASP A 109 17.57 -5.88 -1.34
C ASP A 109 18.51 -7.07 -1.12
N ASP A 110 18.51 -7.64 0.10
CA ASP A 110 19.30 -8.82 0.45
C ASP A 110 18.90 -10.06 -0.39
N ARG A 111 17.63 -10.17 -0.78
CA ARG A 111 17.13 -11.28 -1.63
C ARG A 111 17.50 -11.07 -3.09
N GLN A 112 17.35 -9.86 -3.57
CA GLN A 112 17.69 -9.46 -4.93
C GLN A 112 18.08 -7.99 -4.91
N PRO A 113 19.29 -7.63 -5.36
CA PRO A 113 19.76 -6.25 -5.32
C PRO A 113 18.78 -5.30 -6.00
N LEU A 114 18.49 -4.19 -5.34
CA LEU A 114 17.65 -3.11 -5.83
C LEU A 114 18.52 -2.04 -6.49
N ASP A 115 18.09 -1.55 -7.65
CA ASP A 115 18.65 -0.33 -8.20
C ASP A 115 18.14 0.87 -7.40
N THR A 116 19.03 1.47 -6.61
CA THR A 116 18.80 2.65 -5.77
C THR A 116 18.15 3.81 -6.53
N HIS A 117 18.55 4.03 -7.79
CA HIS A 117 17.99 5.11 -8.61
C HIS A 117 16.54 4.81 -8.99
N MET A 118 16.26 3.59 -9.46
CA MET A 118 14.90 3.14 -9.75
C MET A 118 14.02 3.18 -8.49
N VAL A 119 14.49 2.68 -7.35
CA VAL A 119 13.73 2.72 -6.09
C VAL A 119 13.38 4.15 -5.72
N SER A 120 14.34 5.08 -5.78
CA SER A 120 14.09 6.50 -5.53
C SER A 120 13.00 7.05 -6.45
N GLN A 121 13.06 6.75 -7.74
CA GLN A 121 12.07 7.18 -8.72
C GLN A 121 10.67 6.58 -8.48
N VAL A 122 10.59 5.35 -7.99
CA VAL A 122 9.32 4.71 -7.58
C VAL A 122 8.76 5.38 -6.34
N LEU A 123 9.59 5.65 -5.32
CA LEU A 123 9.15 6.29 -4.08
C LEU A 123 8.68 7.74 -4.29
N ASP A 124 9.30 8.49 -5.21
CA ASP A 124 8.81 9.82 -5.61
C ASP A 124 7.42 9.75 -6.23
N ARG A 125 7.25 8.85 -7.19
CA ARG A 125 5.97 8.65 -7.86
C ARG A 125 4.90 8.14 -6.90
N ALA A 126 5.27 7.27 -5.96
CA ALA A 126 4.38 6.81 -4.90
C ALA A 126 3.91 7.97 -4.01
N THR A 127 4.83 8.86 -3.63
CA THR A 127 4.51 10.08 -2.88
C THR A 127 3.48 10.93 -3.63
N GLN A 128 3.73 11.22 -4.91
CA GLN A 128 2.83 12.01 -5.75
C GLN A 128 1.46 11.34 -5.95
N PHE A 129 1.45 10.02 -6.17
CA PHE A 129 0.23 9.23 -6.30
C PHE A 129 -0.62 9.30 -5.02
N ILE A 130 0.01 9.08 -3.86
CA ILE A 130 -0.68 9.13 -2.57
C ILE A 130 -1.20 10.54 -2.29
N GLU A 131 -0.40 11.58 -2.50
CA GLU A 131 -0.83 12.97 -2.31
C GLU A 131 -2.01 13.32 -3.24
N GLY A 132 -1.92 12.96 -4.52
CA GLY A 132 -3.00 13.17 -5.50
C GLY A 132 -4.29 12.43 -5.15
N PHE A 133 -4.19 11.19 -4.68
CA PHE A 133 -5.36 10.41 -4.25
C PHE A 133 -5.97 10.93 -2.94
N SER A 134 -5.12 11.32 -1.99
CA SER A 134 -5.50 11.82 -0.67
C SER A 134 -6.22 13.17 -0.75
N GLY A 135 -5.91 13.97 -1.77
CA GLY A 135 -6.45 15.32 -1.99
C GLY A 135 -5.84 16.37 -1.04
N ASP A 136 -6.37 17.59 -1.08
CA ASP A 136 -5.82 18.76 -0.38
C ASP A 136 -5.93 18.73 1.17
N GLY A 137 -6.36 17.61 1.75
CA GLY A 137 -6.56 17.46 3.19
C GLY A 137 -5.28 17.08 3.91
N LEU A 138 -4.72 18.00 4.71
CA LEU A 138 -3.52 17.76 5.56
C LEU A 138 -3.65 16.60 6.57
N ARG A 139 -4.87 16.08 6.80
CA ARG A 139 -5.18 14.96 7.70
C ARG A 139 -6.06 13.92 7.03
N SER A 140 -5.96 13.79 5.71
CA SER A 140 -6.72 12.80 4.95
C SER A 140 -6.35 11.39 5.42
N SER A 141 -7.34 10.49 5.39
CA SER A 141 -7.14 9.03 5.51
C SER A 141 -7.74 8.33 4.29
N ARG A 142 -7.88 9.06 3.18
CA ARG A 142 -8.56 8.59 1.98
C ARG A 142 -7.73 7.55 1.26
N PHE A 143 -6.41 7.74 1.16
CA PHE A 143 -5.52 6.73 0.57
C PHE A 143 -5.53 5.45 1.41
N LEU A 144 -5.35 5.54 2.74
CA LEU A 144 -5.39 4.37 3.62
C LEU A 144 -6.73 3.62 3.52
N ASN A 145 -7.85 4.33 3.57
CA ASN A 145 -9.18 3.71 3.42
C ASN A 145 -9.37 3.08 2.02
N GLY A 146 -8.82 3.71 0.97
CA GLY A 146 -8.82 3.18 -0.38
C GLY A 146 -8.01 1.89 -0.50
N LEU A 147 -6.78 1.89 -0.01
CA LEU A 147 -5.90 0.72 -0.01
C LEU A 147 -6.49 -0.44 0.79
N ILE A 148 -6.94 -0.17 2.02
CA ILE A 148 -7.55 -1.19 2.90
C ILE A 148 -8.82 -1.75 2.25
N GLY A 149 -9.69 -0.87 1.74
CA GLY A 149 -10.91 -1.28 1.06
C GLY A 149 -10.64 -2.10 -0.21
N TYR A 150 -9.65 -1.71 -1.01
CA TYR A 150 -9.24 -2.44 -2.20
C TYR A 150 -8.73 -3.85 -1.88
N ILE A 151 -7.80 -3.96 -0.92
CA ILE A 151 -7.21 -5.25 -0.55
C ILE A 151 -8.28 -6.19 0.02
N LYS A 152 -9.11 -5.72 0.96
CA LYS A 152 -10.20 -6.52 1.52
C LYS A 152 -11.23 -6.95 0.47
N LEU A 153 -11.49 -6.11 -0.54
CA LEU A 153 -12.47 -6.41 -1.58
C LEU A 153 -11.95 -7.37 -2.65
N ARG A 154 -10.69 -7.21 -3.08
CA ARG A 154 -10.13 -7.92 -4.24
C ARG A 154 -9.25 -9.10 -3.87
N HIS A 155 -8.62 -9.06 -2.69
CA HIS A 155 -7.63 -10.05 -2.24
C HIS A 155 -7.87 -10.41 -0.77
N PRO A 156 -9.06 -10.92 -0.39
CA PRO A 156 -9.40 -11.18 1.01
C PRO A 156 -8.45 -12.16 1.69
N ASP A 157 -7.95 -13.16 0.96
CA ASP A 157 -7.00 -14.17 1.45
C ASP A 157 -5.65 -13.52 1.81
N VAL A 158 -5.17 -12.60 0.96
CA VAL A 158 -3.95 -11.82 1.22
C VAL A 158 -4.15 -10.90 2.43
N ALA A 159 -5.34 -10.29 2.53
CA ALA A 159 -5.71 -9.43 3.65
C ALA A 159 -5.62 -10.20 4.98
N GLU A 160 -6.15 -11.42 5.03
CA GLU A 160 -6.10 -12.29 6.21
C GLU A 160 -4.68 -12.72 6.55
N GLN A 161 -3.89 -13.11 5.55
CA GLN A 161 -2.49 -13.49 5.75
C GLN A 161 -1.65 -12.34 6.30
N LEU A 162 -1.77 -11.14 5.72
CA LEU A 162 -1.07 -9.95 6.19
C LEU A 162 -1.53 -9.54 7.59
N ALA A 163 -2.83 -9.63 7.88
CA ALA A 163 -3.37 -9.33 9.20
C ALA A 163 -2.80 -10.23 10.30
N ARG A 164 -2.61 -11.52 10.01
CA ARG A 164 -1.98 -12.47 10.94
C ARG A 164 -0.50 -12.14 11.19
N GLN A 165 0.19 -11.59 10.19
CA GLN A 165 1.60 -11.20 10.31
C GLN A 165 1.80 -9.91 11.13
N SER A 166 0.82 -9.00 11.17
CA SER A 166 0.85 -7.78 11.99
C SER A 166 1.02 -8.06 13.50
N GLY A 167 0.55 -9.21 13.98
CA GLY A 167 0.69 -9.63 15.39
C GLY A 167 1.94 -10.46 15.68
N ALA A 168 2.68 -10.90 14.66
CA ALA A 168 3.69 -11.95 14.78
C ALA A 168 5.01 -11.62 14.07
N GLY A 169 5.47 -10.36 14.05
CA GLY A 169 6.81 -9.98 13.55
C GLY A 169 7.22 -10.59 12.20
N GLY A 170 6.23 -10.91 11.36
CA GLY A 170 6.36 -11.90 10.29
C GLY A 170 6.76 -11.27 8.96
N ARG A 171 7.87 -11.73 8.41
CA ARG A 171 8.45 -11.38 7.10
C ARG A 171 7.41 -11.51 5.98
N ILE A 172 7.35 -10.53 5.07
CA ILE A 172 6.42 -10.56 3.93
C ILE A 172 6.82 -11.71 2.98
N ILE A 173 5.86 -12.61 2.75
CA ILE A 173 5.92 -13.64 1.72
C ILE A 173 5.17 -13.08 0.52
N ILE A 174 5.91 -12.71 -0.52
CA ILE A 174 5.33 -12.26 -1.80
C ILE A 174 4.88 -13.52 -2.55
N PRO A 175 3.58 -13.68 -2.89
CA PRO A 175 3.13 -14.78 -3.73
C PRO A 175 3.74 -14.59 -5.13
N SER A 176 4.63 -15.50 -5.53
CA SER A 176 5.22 -15.51 -6.86
C SER A 176 4.19 -16.01 -7.86
N GLY A 177 3.64 -15.11 -8.68
CA GLY A 177 2.96 -15.39 -9.96
C GLY A 177 1.69 -16.27 -9.90
N SER A 178 0.52 -15.67 -10.12
CA SER A 178 -0.62 -16.41 -10.68
C SER A 178 -0.56 -16.31 -12.20
N PRO A 179 -0.43 -17.41 -12.96
CA PRO A 179 -0.58 -17.35 -14.40
C PRO A 179 -2.01 -16.91 -14.72
N LEU A 180 -2.14 -15.96 -15.66
CA LEU A 180 -3.41 -15.59 -16.24
C LEU A 180 -4.01 -16.85 -16.88
N ASP A 181 -5.19 -17.27 -16.41
CA ASP A 181 -5.97 -18.34 -17.03
C ASP A 181 -6.22 -17.98 -18.50
N GLU A 182 -5.50 -18.63 -19.41
CA GLU A 182 -5.85 -18.68 -20.82
C GLU A 182 -7.10 -19.55 -20.96
N THR A 183 -8.26 -18.90 -21.10
CA THR A 183 -9.51 -19.54 -21.54
C THR A 183 -9.27 -20.32 -22.84
N PRO A 184 -9.50 -21.65 -22.90
CA PRO A 184 -9.44 -22.38 -24.16
C PRO A 184 -10.76 -22.21 -24.92
N SER A 185 -10.67 -21.77 -26.18
CA SER A 185 -11.77 -21.80 -27.14
C SER A 185 -12.23 -23.24 -27.40
N PRO A 186 -13.55 -23.53 -27.48
CA PRO A 186 -14.02 -24.85 -27.85
C PRO A 186 -13.90 -25.06 -29.36
N ILE A 187 -13.04 -25.97 -29.76
CA ILE A 187 -13.09 -26.62 -31.08
C ILE A 187 -14.10 -27.75 -30.97
N GLN A 188 -15.17 -27.70 -31.75
CA GLN A 188 -16.15 -28.77 -31.83
C GLN A 188 -16.38 -29.15 -33.30
N GLN A 189 -15.81 -30.28 -33.69
CA GLN A 189 -16.15 -31.11 -34.85
C GLN A 189 -15.82 -32.57 -34.47
N PRO A 190 -16.54 -33.57 -34.99
CA PRO A 190 -16.97 -33.72 -36.38
C PRO A 190 -18.47 -33.61 -36.65
#